data_AF-A0A7D4UBT8-F1
#
_entry.id   AF-A0A7D4UBT8-F1
#
_cell.length_a   1.000
_cell.length_b   1.000
_cell.length_c   1.000
_cell.angle_alpha   90.00
_cell.angle_beta   90.00
_cell.angle_gamma   90.00
#
_symmetry.space_group_name_H-M   'P 1'
#
loop_
_entity.id
_entity.type
_entity.pdbx_description
1 polymer ?
#
loop_
_entity_poly.entity_id
_entity_poly.type
_entity_poly.pdbx_seq_one_letter_code
_entity_poly.pdbx_strand_id
1 'polypeptide(L)'
;MPVPEINTCPATLAPGYHTYSPVGLKRLFNGRKVSHVLIYSSPKVNEDDAEKFVENRKRLSISGVQEKLSFLLQKKTLRLTESGEQGTYILKPIPRDVKKVDQLPANEHLTMQIARQVYGINTAENGLVFFNSGEPVYITKRFDVKPDGSKWRKEDFASLGGKSKETAGLDFKYESSYEEIAVLIKRFVPAWRIEIEKYFSLVLFNFLFSNGDAHLKNFALLETEQGDFILSPAYDLLNTKIHVDDSDFAFQKGLFANGSKSVIWERTGHPIKDDFYRFGEVIGLAPKRIEALLLPFITRQEKVVELTANSYLQEPIKKAYIDHYYKKMNLLMR
;
A
#
# COMPACT_ATOMS: atom_id res chain seq x y z
N MET A 1 13.91 -9.52 22.21
CA MET A 1 12.95 -10.61 22.50
C MET A 1 13.40 -11.82 21.69
N PRO A 2 13.04 -13.06 22.06
CA PRO A 2 13.27 -14.20 21.15
C PRO A 2 12.48 -13.98 19.86
N VAL A 3 12.98 -14.49 18.75
CA VAL A 3 12.24 -14.52 17.47
C VAL A 3 10.90 -15.21 17.71
N PRO A 4 9.77 -14.59 17.34
CA PRO A 4 8.46 -15.18 17.59
C PRO A 4 8.31 -16.49 16.81
N GLU A 5 7.81 -17.53 17.48
CA GLU A 5 7.29 -18.70 16.80
C GLU A 5 6.03 -18.27 16.03
N ILE A 6 6.04 -18.47 14.71
CA ILE A 6 4.92 -18.08 13.85
C ILE A 6 4.15 -19.33 13.44
N ASN A 7 2.83 -19.21 13.27
CA ASN A 7 1.96 -20.27 12.74
C ASN A 7 1.21 -19.85 11.48
N THR A 8 1.58 -18.70 10.94
CA THR A 8 1.00 -18.14 9.72
C THR A 8 2.15 -17.78 8.78
N CYS A 9 1.97 -17.94 7.47
CA CYS A 9 2.93 -17.51 6.48
C CYS A 9 3.06 -15.97 6.49
N PRO A 10 4.27 -15.41 6.71
CA PRO A 10 4.45 -13.96 6.79
C PRO A 10 4.36 -13.24 5.44
N ALA A 11 4.21 -13.95 4.32
CA ALA A 11 3.99 -13.34 3.00
C ALA A 11 2.54 -13.43 2.52
N THR A 12 1.74 -14.39 3.00
CA THR A 12 0.41 -14.68 2.45
C THR A 12 -0.70 -14.76 3.48
N LEU A 13 -0.38 -14.71 4.78
CA LEU A 13 -1.33 -14.94 5.88
C LEU A 13 -2.03 -16.32 5.85
N ALA A 14 -1.44 -17.29 5.14
CA ALA A 14 -1.93 -18.67 5.14
C ALA A 14 -1.57 -19.35 6.47
N PRO A 15 -2.51 -19.99 7.18
CA PRO A 15 -2.25 -20.64 8.45
C PRO A 15 -1.44 -21.95 8.28
N GLY A 16 -0.89 -22.46 9.37
CA GLY A 16 -0.16 -23.74 9.42
C GLY A 16 1.27 -23.67 8.88
N TYR A 17 1.85 -22.47 8.78
CA TYR A 17 3.22 -22.28 8.31
C TYR A 17 4.10 -21.62 9.37
N HIS A 18 5.22 -22.27 9.69
CA HIS A 18 6.26 -21.74 10.59
C HIS A 18 7.35 -20.93 9.85
N THR A 19 7.13 -20.65 8.58
CA THR A 19 7.99 -19.83 7.71
C THR A 19 7.17 -19.38 6.49
N TYR A 20 7.80 -18.84 5.46
CA TYR A 20 7.10 -18.55 4.21
C TYR A 20 6.54 -19.82 3.55
N SER A 21 5.27 -19.76 3.12
CA SER A 21 4.66 -20.79 2.28
C SER A 21 5.35 -20.86 0.90
N PRO A 22 5.23 -21.97 0.15
CA PRO A 22 5.77 -22.08 -1.21
C PRO A 22 5.29 -20.96 -2.14
N VAL A 23 4.02 -20.56 -2.02
CA VAL A 23 3.44 -19.43 -2.78
C VAL A 23 4.10 -18.11 -2.37
N GLY A 24 4.27 -17.89 -1.06
CA GLY A 24 4.96 -16.72 -0.52
C GLY A 24 6.41 -16.61 -1.02
N LEU A 25 7.16 -17.72 -0.98
CA LEU A 25 8.53 -17.77 -1.50
C LEU A 25 8.59 -17.50 -2.99
N LYS A 26 7.69 -18.12 -3.79
CA LYS A 26 7.64 -17.90 -5.25
C LYS A 26 7.43 -16.42 -5.58
N ARG A 27 6.48 -15.78 -4.90
CA ARG A 27 6.08 -14.40 -5.15
C ARG A 27 7.10 -13.39 -4.65
N LEU A 28 7.46 -13.47 -3.37
CA LEU A 28 8.32 -12.46 -2.74
C LEU A 28 9.81 -12.70 -3.04
N PHE A 29 10.25 -13.95 -3.16
CA PHE A 29 11.68 -14.30 -3.24
C PHE A 29 12.07 -15.16 -4.45
N ASN A 30 11.25 -15.15 -5.51
CA ASN A 30 11.49 -15.91 -6.74
C ASN A 30 11.70 -17.43 -6.47
N GLY A 31 11.04 -17.97 -5.45
CA GLY A 31 11.08 -19.40 -5.08
C GLY A 31 12.30 -19.80 -4.24
N ARG A 32 13.22 -18.87 -3.93
CA ARG A 32 14.39 -19.17 -3.10
C ARG A 32 13.96 -19.39 -1.66
N LYS A 33 14.56 -20.37 -0.97
CA LYS A 33 14.34 -20.61 0.47
C LYS A 33 15.02 -19.51 1.29
N VAL A 34 14.26 -18.47 1.63
CA VAL A 34 14.71 -17.30 2.42
C VAL A 34 14.17 -17.42 3.84
N SER A 35 14.98 -17.05 4.82
CA SER A 35 14.55 -16.95 6.22
C SER A 35 13.60 -15.76 6.40
N HIS A 36 12.54 -15.93 7.19
CA HIS A 36 11.70 -14.82 7.62
C HIS A 36 12.37 -13.98 8.73
N VAL A 37 13.53 -14.42 9.24
CA VAL A 37 14.35 -13.73 10.25
C VAL A 37 15.57 -13.11 9.58
N LEU A 38 15.79 -11.82 9.82
CA LEU A 38 16.95 -11.06 9.37
C LEU A 38 18.19 -11.38 10.20
N ILE A 39 19.36 -11.21 9.58
CA ILE A 39 20.66 -11.28 10.27
C ILE A 39 20.97 -10.03 11.11
N TYR A 40 20.09 -9.02 11.06
CA TYR A 40 20.24 -7.76 11.77
C TYR A 40 19.33 -7.71 12.99
N SER A 41 19.76 -6.95 13.98
CA SER A 41 18.95 -6.59 15.13
C SER A 41 18.16 -5.31 14.86
N SER A 42 17.10 -5.10 15.62
CA SER A 42 16.37 -3.82 15.60
C SER A 42 17.31 -2.66 15.91
N PRO A 43 17.20 -1.51 15.21
CA PRO A 43 18.03 -0.31 15.49
C PRO A 43 17.85 0.26 16.91
N LYS A 44 16.86 -0.23 17.66
CA LYS A 44 16.64 0.13 19.07
C LYS A 44 17.52 -0.68 20.05
N VAL A 45 18.09 -1.79 19.58
CA VAL A 45 18.73 -2.80 20.42
C VAL A 45 20.23 -2.92 20.12
N ASN A 46 20.67 -2.58 18.92
CA ASN A 46 22.07 -2.65 18.52
C ASN A 46 22.50 -1.38 17.79
N GLU A 47 23.54 -0.71 18.32
CA GLU A 47 24.05 0.56 17.78
C GLU A 47 24.77 0.37 16.44
N ASP A 48 25.59 -0.68 16.28
CA ASP A 48 26.30 -0.97 15.03
C ASP A 48 25.34 -1.19 13.85
N ASP A 49 24.25 -1.94 14.08
CA ASP A 49 23.20 -2.15 13.08
C ASP A 49 22.41 -0.85 12.82
N ALA A 50 22.21 -0.02 13.83
CA ALA A 50 21.60 1.30 13.66
C ALA A 50 22.44 2.20 12.75
N GLU A 51 23.77 2.21 12.91
CA GLU A 51 24.68 2.96 12.03
C GLU A 51 24.59 2.47 10.57
N LYS A 52 24.60 1.15 10.35
CA LYS A 52 24.43 0.56 9.01
C LYS A 52 23.11 0.98 8.37
N PHE A 53 22.02 1.06 9.15
CA PHE A 53 20.73 1.52 8.65
C PHE A 53 20.73 3.01 8.31
N VAL A 54 21.35 3.85 9.14
CA VAL A 54 21.50 5.30 8.86
C VAL A 54 22.28 5.51 7.57
N GLU A 55 23.38 4.78 7.37
CA GLU A 55 24.17 4.87 6.14
C GLU A 55 23.37 4.41 4.91
N ASN A 56 22.64 3.29 5.03
CA ASN A 56 21.83 2.76 3.94
C ASN A 56 20.68 3.69 3.52
N ARG A 57 20.04 4.40 4.47
CA ARG A 57 18.98 5.38 4.18
C ARG A 57 19.44 6.50 3.26
N LYS A 58 20.70 6.96 3.39
CA LYS A 58 21.28 8.00 2.52
C LYS A 58 21.34 7.57 1.04
N ARG A 59 21.30 6.26 0.78
CA ARG A 59 21.42 5.68 -0.57
C ARG A 59 20.07 5.60 -1.31
N LEU A 60 18.95 5.83 -0.62
CA LEU A 60 17.63 5.78 -1.21
C LEU A 60 17.14 7.17 -1.63
N SER A 61 17.22 7.47 -2.93
CA SER A 61 16.44 8.55 -3.54
C SER A 61 15.02 8.04 -3.87
N ILE A 62 14.26 7.65 -2.84
CA ILE A 62 12.85 7.26 -2.99
C ILE A 62 12.00 8.24 -2.22
N SER A 63 10.99 8.77 -2.91
CA SER A 63 10.09 9.78 -2.38
C SER A 63 9.23 9.24 -1.21
N GLY A 64 8.99 10.06 -0.18
CA GLY A 64 8.19 9.72 1.02
C GLY A 64 8.76 10.32 2.31
N VAL A 65 7.92 10.45 3.34
CA VAL A 65 8.33 10.95 4.69
C VAL A 65 8.88 9.83 5.55
N GLN A 66 8.44 8.59 5.32
CA GLN A 66 8.91 7.41 6.05
C GLN A 66 10.29 6.97 5.58
N GLU A 67 11.18 6.71 6.54
CA GLU A 67 12.48 6.11 6.31
C GLU A 67 12.33 4.77 5.58
N LYS A 68 13.20 4.51 4.60
CA LYS A 68 13.21 3.27 3.81
C LYS A 68 14.62 2.68 3.86
N LEU A 69 14.72 1.36 3.84
CA LEU A 69 15.99 0.64 3.76
C LEU A 69 16.03 -0.19 2.47
N SER A 70 17.16 -0.13 1.78
CA SER A 70 17.42 -0.79 0.51
C SER A 70 18.10 -2.13 0.76
N PHE A 71 17.45 -3.20 0.30
CA PHE A 71 17.90 -4.58 0.50
C PHE A 71 18.08 -5.33 -0.82
N LEU A 72 18.96 -6.32 -0.77
CA LEU A 72 19.21 -7.29 -1.82
C LEU A 72 19.06 -8.72 -1.29
N LEU A 73 18.56 -9.60 -2.13
CA LEU A 73 18.56 -11.04 -1.88
C LEU A 73 19.83 -11.68 -2.46
N GLN A 74 20.86 -11.83 -1.63
CA GLN A 74 22.09 -12.51 -2.02
C GLN A 74 21.99 -13.99 -1.66
N LYS A 75 21.95 -14.86 -2.68
CA LYS A 75 21.66 -16.29 -2.55
C LYS A 75 20.32 -16.52 -1.80
N LYS A 76 20.36 -16.73 -0.50
CA LYS A 76 19.22 -17.00 0.38
C LYS A 76 19.06 -15.99 1.53
N THR A 77 19.92 -14.96 1.57
CA THR A 77 20.02 -14.01 2.67
C THR A 77 19.62 -12.62 2.20
N LEU A 78 18.71 -11.99 2.93
CA LEU A 78 18.40 -10.57 2.78
C LEU A 78 19.47 -9.74 3.49
N ARG A 79 20.16 -8.88 2.76
CA ARG A 79 21.14 -7.95 3.32
C ARG A 79 20.94 -6.53 2.82
N LEU A 80 21.47 -5.56 3.57
CA LEU A 80 21.57 -4.18 3.13
C LEU A 80 22.39 -4.09 1.85
N THR A 81 22.01 -3.18 0.95
CA THR A 81 22.80 -2.86 -0.24
C THR A 81 24.04 -2.05 0.11
N GLU A 82 25.15 -2.36 -0.54
CA GLU A 82 26.42 -1.64 -0.48
C GLU A 82 26.48 -0.51 -1.53
N SER A 83 27.54 0.29 -1.50
CA SER A 83 27.73 1.36 -2.49
C SER A 83 27.84 0.79 -3.91
N GLY A 84 27.13 1.42 -4.86
CA GLY A 84 27.06 0.95 -6.26
C GLY A 84 26.08 -0.19 -6.52
N GLU A 85 25.47 -0.77 -5.47
CA GLU A 85 24.49 -1.85 -5.63
C GLU A 85 23.06 -1.34 -5.76
N GLN A 86 22.29 -1.99 -6.63
CA GLN A 86 20.88 -1.69 -6.85
C GLN A 86 19.98 -2.58 -5.98
N GLY A 87 19.31 -1.98 -4.99
CA GLY A 87 18.34 -2.69 -4.15
C GLY A 87 17.14 -3.22 -4.95
N THR A 88 16.71 -4.43 -4.61
CA THR A 88 15.53 -5.10 -5.20
C THR A 88 14.38 -5.23 -4.19
N TYR A 89 14.64 -4.92 -2.91
CA TYR A 89 13.67 -4.93 -1.83
C TYR A 89 13.73 -3.61 -1.06
N ILE A 90 12.59 -3.21 -0.52
CA ILE A 90 12.45 -2.09 0.40
C ILE A 90 11.96 -2.66 1.73
N LEU A 91 12.69 -2.39 2.80
CA LEU A 91 12.22 -2.56 4.17
C LEU A 91 11.74 -1.21 4.70
N LYS A 92 10.58 -1.23 5.34
CA LYS A 92 10.00 -0.05 6.00
C LYS A 92 10.15 -0.18 7.51
N PRO A 93 11.16 0.47 8.11
CA PRO A 93 11.26 0.53 9.56
C PRO A 93 10.04 1.22 10.18
N ILE A 94 9.78 0.86 11.43
CA ILE A 94 8.71 1.42 12.24
C ILE A 94 9.03 2.90 12.54
N PRO A 95 8.18 3.85 12.10
CA PRO A 95 8.36 5.27 12.44
C PRO A 95 8.20 5.48 13.95
N ARG A 96 8.77 6.57 14.49
CA ARG A 96 8.75 6.85 15.94
C ARG A 96 7.51 7.63 16.41
N ASP A 97 6.85 8.37 15.50
CA ASP A 97 5.97 9.49 15.88
C ASP A 97 4.46 9.26 15.65
N VAL A 98 3.99 8.01 15.52
CA VAL A 98 2.55 7.70 15.34
C VAL A 98 2.01 6.83 16.49
N LYS A 99 0.68 6.67 16.61
CA LYS A 99 0.12 5.76 17.63
C LYS A 99 0.29 4.31 17.18
N LYS A 100 0.48 3.39 18.13
CA LYS A 100 0.55 1.93 17.87
C LYS A 100 1.57 1.59 16.76
N VAL A 101 2.74 2.22 16.81
CA VAL A 101 3.78 2.13 15.76
C VAL A 101 4.22 0.69 15.50
N ASP A 102 4.23 -0.15 16.53
CA ASP A 102 4.56 -1.57 16.49
C ASP A 102 3.59 -2.39 15.64
N GLN A 103 2.36 -1.89 15.41
CA GLN A 103 1.32 -2.54 14.63
C GLN A 103 1.36 -2.15 13.14
N LEU A 104 2.11 -1.11 12.78
CA LEU A 104 2.12 -0.55 11.42
C LEU A 104 2.61 -1.55 10.36
N PRO A 105 3.69 -2.34 10.58
CA PRO A 105 4.11 -3.35 9.60
C PRO A 105 3.02 -4.39 9.32
N ALA A 106 2.36 -4.89 10.38
CA ALA A 106 1.31 -5.89 10.27
C ALA A 106 0.03 -5.33 9.65
N ASN A 107 -0.30 -4.06 9.91
CA ASN A 107 -1.44 -3.35 9.31
C ASN A 107 -1.25 -3.19 7.80
N GLU A 108 -0.09 -2.70 7.36
CA GLU A 108 0.21 -2.56 5.93
C GLU A 108 0.22 -3.94 5.24
N HIS A 109 0.86 -4.94 5.85
CA HIS A 109 0.87 -6.31 5.33
C HIS A 109 -0.56 -6.87 5.16
N LEU A 110 -1.39 -6.80 6.20
CA LEU A 110 -2.77 -7.29 6.15
C LEU A 110 -3.56 -6.60 5.04
N THR A 111 -3.51 -5.27 4.98
CA THR A 111 -4.27 -4.48 4.03
C THR A 111 -3.84 -4.78 2.58
N MET A 112 -2.53 -4.89 2.34
CA MET A 112 -1.97 -5.30 1.05
C MET A 112 -2.34 -6.73 0.65
N GLN A 113 -2.45 -7.66 1.60
CA GLN A 113 -2.91 -9.02 1.33
C GLN A 113 -4.42 -9.07 1.04
N ILE A 114 -5.25 -8.31 1.76
CA ILE A 114 -6.68 -8.21 1.47
C ILE A 114 -6.92 -7.61 0.07
N ALA A 115 -6.22 -6.52 -0.26
CA ALA A 115 -6.29 -5.87 -1.58
C ALA A 115 -6.11 -6.89 -2.71
N ARG A 116 -5.09 -7.74 -2.60
CA ARG A 116 -4.76 -8.75 -3.60
C ARG A 116 -5.69 -9.96 -3.55
N GLN A 117 -5.87 -10.56 -2.37
CA GLN A 117 -6.49 -11.89 -2.24
C GLN A 117 -8.01 -11.87 -2.22
N VAL A 118 -8.61 -10.71 -1.94
CA VAL A 118 -10.07 -10.54 -1.84
C VAL A 118 -10.59 -9.63 -2.96
N TYR A 119 -9.92 -8.48 -3.18
CA TYR A 119 -10.39 -7.48 -4.16
C TYR A 119 -9.69 -7.55 -5.51
N GLY A 120 -8.75 -8.49 -5.70
CA GLY A 120 -8.06 -8.69 -6.99
C GLY A 120 -7.18 -7.52 -7.42
N ILE A 121 -6.81 -6.61 -6.51
CA ILE A 121 -5.97 -5.45 -6.81
C ILE A 121 -4.56 -5.94 -7.11
N ASN A 122 -3.99 -5.45 -8.22
CA ASN A 122 -2.58 -5.69 -8.53
C ASN A 122 -1.71 -4.92 -7.52
N THR A 123 -1.07 -5.63 -6.60
CA THR A 123 -0.22 -5.03 -5.55
C THR A 123 1.24 -5.40 -5.70
N ALA A 124 2.13 -4.56 -5.18
CA ALA A 124 3.53 -4.92 -5.00
C ALA A 124 3.65 -6.20 -4.15
N GLU A 125 4.60 -7.09 -4.50
CA GLU A 125 4.84 -8.28 -3.67
C GLU A 125 5.37 -7.87 -2.31
N ASN A 126 4.73 -8.35 -1.25
CA ASN A 126 4.97 -7.89 0.10
C ASN A 126 4.91 -9.04 1.12
N GLY A 127 5.43 -8.77 2.31
CA GLY A 127 5.40 -9.68 3.44
C GLY A 127 5.95 -9.01 4.70
N LEU A 128 6.08 -9.81 5.74
CA LEU A 128 6.83 -9.48 6.94
C LEU A 128 8.16 -10.23 6.97
N VAL A 129 9.17 -9.56 7.50
CA VAL A 129 10.40 -10.15 8.02
C VAL A 129 10.54 -9.73 9.48
N PHE A 130 11.28 -10.48 10.26
CA PHE A 130 11.49 -10.21 11.68
C PHE A 130 12.96 -9.90 11.90
N PHE A 131 13.27 -8.88 12.70
CA PHE A 131 14.62 -8.76 13.22
C PHE A 131 14.96 -9.99 14.07
N ASN A 132 16.24 -10.29 14.25
CA ASN A 132 16.66 -11.37 15.15
C ASN A 132 16.23 -11.11 16.62
N SER A 133 15.87 -9.87 16.94
CA SER A 133 15.31 -9.40 18.21
C SER A 133 13.79 -9.57 18.32
N GLY A 134 13.14 -10.06 17.26
CA GLY A 134 11.73 -10.48 17.21
C GLY A 134 10.75 -9.47 16.63
N GLU A 135 11.13 -8.20 16.46
CA GLU A 135 10.20 -7.19 15.94
C GLU A 135 9.89 -7.37 14.45
N PRO A 136 8.61 -7.30 14.04
CA PRO A 136 8.22 -7.40 12.64
C PRO A 136 8.57 -6.12 11.88
N VAL A 137 8.92 -6.29 10.61
CA VAL A 137 9.21 -5.23 9.65
C VAL A 137 8.56 -5.58 8.33
N TYR A 138 7.94 -4.57 7.71
CA TYR A 138 7.32 -4.74 6.41
C TYR A 138 8.39 -4.75 5.32
N ILE A 139 8.32 -5.75 4.45
CA ILE A 139 9.17 -5.88 3.26
C ILE A 139 8.30 -5.85 2.01
N THR A 140 8.76 -5.13 1.00
CA THR A 140 8.17 -5.16 -0.34
C THR A 140 9.25 -5.36 -1.39
N LYS A 141 8.95 -6.14 -2.42
CA LYS A 141 9.79 -6.29 -3.61
C LYS A 141 9.55 -5.11 -4.53
N ARG A 142 10.62 -4.49 -5.01
CA ARG A 142 10.55 -3.41 -5.98
C ARG A 142 10.01 -3.94 -7.31
N PHE A 143 8.90 -3.37 -7.76
CA PHE A 143 8.31 -3.66 -9.07
C PHE A 143 8.92 -2.82 -10.19
N ASP A 144 9.68 -1.78 -9.86
CA ASP A 144 10.36 -0.88 -10.80
C ASP A 144 11.79 -1.34 -11.14
N VAL A 145 12.21 -2.53 -10.68
CA VAL A 145 13.53 -3.12 -10.98
C VAL A 145 13.35 -4.39 -11.79
N LYS A 146 14.00 -4.45 -12.96
CA LYS A 146 14.00 -5.58 -13.89
C LYS A 146 14.90 -6.72 -13.40
N PRO A 147 14.72 -7.95 -13.92
CA PRO A 147 15.60 -9.08 -13.59
C PRO A 147 17.07 -8.85 -13.92
N ASP A 148 17.37 -8.02 -14.93
CA ASP A 148 18.74 -7.64 -15.33
C ASP A 148 19.36 -6.52 -14.46
N GLY A 149 18.61 -6.01 -13.48
CA GLY A 149 19.05 -4.93 -12.58
C GLY A 149 18.78 -3.51 -13.08
N SER A 150 18.35 -3.34 -14.33
CA SER A 150 17.90 -2.05 -14.85
C SER A 150 16.54 -1.65 -14.26
N LYS A 151 16.11 -0.40 -14.45
CA LYS A 151 14.83 0.10 -13.92
C LYS A 151 13.79 0.29 -15.01
N TRP A 152 12.54 0.00 -14.66
CA TRP A 152 11.39 0.54 -15.38
C TRP A 152 11.25 2.03 -15.05
N ARG A 153 10.86 2.85 -16.02
CA ARG A 153 10.42 4.21 -15.72
C ARG A 153 9.16 4.15 -14.85
N LYS A 154 9.15 4.93 -13.78
CA LYS A 154 8.03 5.03 -12.84
C LYS A 154 7.82 6.49 -12.50
N GLU A 155 6.62 6.98 -12.68
CA GLU A 155 6.26 8.37 -12.39
C GLU A 155 5.06 8.44 -11.44
N ASP A 156 5.21 9.17 -10.33
CA ASP A 156 4.10 9.42 -9.41
C ASP A 156 3.19 10.56 -9.90
N PHE A 157 1.94 10.60 -9.40
CA PHE A 157 0.97 11.58 -9.91
C PHE A 157 1.24 13.01 -9.46
N ALA A 158 2.13 13.23 -8.48
CA ALA A 158 2.59 14.59 -8.18
C ALA A 158 3.50 15.09 -9.30
N SER A 159 4.48 14.28 -9.72
CA SER A 159 5.32 14.56 -10.88
C SER A 159 4.52 14.74 -12.16
N LEU A 160 3.60 13.82 -12.47
CA LEU A 160 2.76 13.90 -13.68
C LEU A 160 1.85 15.14 -13.68
N GLY A 161 1.44 15.59 -12.50
CA GLY A 161 0.66 16.82 -12.31
C GLY A 161 1.51 18.09 -12.29
N GLY A 162 2.84 18.01 -12.42
CA GLY A 162 3.76 19.15 -12.32
C GLY A 162 3.83 19.77 -10.91
N LYS A 163 3.49 18.99 -9.88
CA LYS A 163 3.42 19.45 -8.49
C LYS A 163 4.69 19.09 -7.73
N SER A 164 5.35 20.11 -7.19
CA SER A 164 6.51 20.01 -6.33
C SER A 164 6.37 20.95 -5.13
N LYS A 165 7.35 20.92 -4.22
CA LYS A 165 7.38 21.87 -3.10
C LYS A 165 7.45 23.31 -3.59
N GLU A 166 8.17 23.53 -4.68
CA GLU A 166 8.40 24.84 -5.30
C GLU A 166 7.16 25.34 -6.03
N THR A 167 6.40 24.46 -6.69
CA THR A 167 5.23 24.87 -7.48
C THR A 167 3.92 24.91 -6.70
N ALA A 168 3.77 24.09 -5.65
CA ALA A 168 2.50 23.91 -4.95
C ALA A 168 2.64 23.84 -3.40
N GLY A 169 3.78 24.24 -2.85
CA GLY A 169 4.01 24.33 -1.41
C GLY A 169 4.34 22.99 -0.73
N LEU A 170 4.53 23.00 0.59
CA LEU A 170 4.99 21.82 1.34
C LEU A 170 4.02 20.63 1.28
N ASP A 171 2.72 20.93 1.21
CA ASP A 171 1.63 19.95 1.19
C ASP A 171 1.16 19.58 -0.23
N PHE A 172 1.94 19.91 -1.26
CA PHE A 172 1.60 19.67 -2.68
C PHE A 172 1.08 18.27 -3.00
N LYS A 173 1.50 17.26 -2.24
CA LYS A 173 1.07 15.87 -2.41
C LYS A 173 -0.41 15.66 -2.05
N TYR A 174 -1.00 16.51 -1.22
CA TYR A 174 -2.40 16.51 -0.77
C TYR A 174 -3.29 17.51 -1.55
N GLU A 175 -2.68 18.42 -2.30
CA GLU A 175 -3.39 19.46 -3.06
C GLU A 175 -3.93 18.90 -4.38
N SER A 176 -4.95 18.02 -4.35
CA SER A 176 -5.61 17.52 -5.56
C SER A 176 -7.04 17.00 -5.32
N SER A 177 -7.58 16.21 -6.25
CA SER A 177 -8.77 15.38 -6.14
C SER A 177 -8.54 14.05 -6.86
N TYR A 178 -9.34 13.03 -6.56
CA TYR A 178 -9.27 11.76 -7.30
C TYR A 178 -9.70 11.94 -8.77
N GLU A 179 -10.61 12.85 -9.08
CA GLU A 179 -10.96 13.21 -10.46
C GLU A 179 -9.76 13.77 -11.25
N GLU A 180 -8.94 14.63 -10.65
CA GLU A 180 -7.74 15.17 -11.30
C GLU A 180 -6.70 14.07 -11.61
N ILE A 181 -6.57 13.05 -10.76
CA ILE A 181 -5.75 11.86 -11.07
C ILE A 181 -6.32 11.11 -12.27
N ALA A 182 -7.65 10.92 -12.34
CA ALA A 182 -8.29 10.27 -13.49
C ALA A 182 -8.03 11.03 -14.80
N VAL A 183 -8.01 12.37 -14.77
CA VAL A 183 -7.64 13.20 -15.93
C VAL A 183 -6.20 12.91 -16.37
N LEU A 184 -5.26 12.80 -15.42
CA LEU A 184 -3.86 12.45 -15.73
C LEU A 184 -3.73 11.03 -16.28
N ILE A 185 -4.50 10.06 -15.78
CA ILE A 185 -4.56 8.70 -16.34
C ILE A 185 -4.99 8.75 -17.81
N LYS A 186 -6.11 9.44 -18.10
CA LYS A 186 -6.62 9.58 -19.48
C LYS A 186 -5.62 10.25 -20.42
N ARG A 187 -4.78 11.15 -19.89
CA ARG A 187 -3.77 11.88 -20.66
C ARG A 187 -2.53 11.05 -20.98
N PHE A 188 -2.02 10.30 -20.01
CA PHE A 188 -0.70 9.66 -20.10
C PHE A 188 -0.72 8.15 -20.33
N VAL A 189 -1.87 7.49 -20.17
CA VAL A 189 -2.01 6.04 -20.33
C VAL A 189 -2.75 5.74 -21.64
N PRO A 190 -2.11 5.12 -22.65
CA PRO A 190 -2.78 4.76 -23.90
C PRO A 190 -3.99 3.85 -23.68
N ALA A 191 -3.86 2.87 -22.79
CA ALA A 191 -4.92 1.92 -22.41
C ALA A 191 -5.82 2.43 -21.26
N TRP A 192 -6.03 3.74 -21.11
CA TRP A 192 -6.69 4.32 -19.94
C TRP A 192 -8.07 3.73 -19.64
N ARG A 193 -8.84 3.27 -20.64
CA ARG A 193 -10.17 2.66 -20.42
C ARG A 193 -10.14 1.41 -19.55
N ILE A 194 -9.04 0.66 -19.59
CA ILE A 194 -8.83 -0.51 -18.74
C ILE A 194 -8.27 -0.06 -17.39
N GLU A 195 -7.28 0.84 -17.41
CA GLU A 195 -6.61 1.30 -16.19
C GLU A 195 -7.53 2.13 -15.28
N ILE A 196 -8.52 2.83 -15.84
CA ILE A 196 -9.46 3.65 -15.05
C ILE A 196 -10.40 2.78 -14.20
N GLU A 197 -10.73 1.56 -14.64
CA GLU A 197 -11.47 0.60 -13.81
C GLU A 197 -10.64 0.16 -12.60
N LYS A 198 -9.35 -0.14 -12.81
CA LYS A 198 -8.41 -0.51 -11.73
C LYS A 198 -8.23 0.64 -10.74
N TYR A 199 -8.12 1.86 -11.25
CA TYR A 199 -8.03 3.07 -10.45
C TYR A 199 -9.29 3.28 -9.59
N PHE A 200 -10.48 3.13 -10.18
CA PHE A 200 -11.74 3.25 -9.47
C PHE A 200 -11.84 2.24 -8.31
N SER A 201 -11.53 0.96 -8.56
CA SER A 201 -11.48 -0.05 -7.51
C SER A 201 -10.45 0.27 -6.43
N LEU A 202 -9.31 0.86 -6.78
CA LEU A 202 -8.29 1.28 -5.82
C LEU A 202 -8.75 2.46 -4.94
N VAL A 203 -9.48 3.42 -5.49
CA VAL A 203 -10.08 4.54 -4.72
C VAL A 203 -11.14 4.02 -3.74
N LEU A 204 -12.02 3.13 -4.21
CA LEU A 204 -12.99 2.43 -3.36
C LEU A 204 -12.32 1.64 -2.24
N PHE A 205 -11.23 0.93 -2.57
CA PHE A 205 -10.48 0.14 -1.59
C PHE A 205 -9.85 1.01 -0.51
N ASN A 206 -9.21 2.12 -0.87
CA ASN A 206 -8.65 3.05 0.11
C ASN A 206 -9.73 3.59 1.06
N PHE A 207 -10.90 3.96 0.53
CA PHE A 207 -12.01 4.37 1.39
C PHE A 207 -12.50 3.24 2.31
N LEU A 208 -12.72 2.05 1.75
CA LEU A 208 -13.27 0.89 2.48
C LEU A 208 -12.36 0.45 3.63
N PHE A 209 -11.04 0.53 3.44
CA PHE A 209 -10.05 0.15 4.44
C PHE A 209 -9.53 1.33 5.26
N SER A 210 -10.22 2.48 5.22
CA SER A 210 -9.88 3.68 5.99
C SER A 210 -8.42 4.13 5.80
N ASN A 211 -7.98 4.19 4.54
CA ASN A 211 -6.70 4.76 4.14
C ASN A 211 -6.87 6.24 3.75
N GLY A 212 -6.83 7.12 4.76
CA GLY A 212 -6.89 8.57 4.60
C GLY A 212 -5.59 9.23 4.16
N ASP A 213 -4.50 8.48 3.93
CA ASP A 213 -3.22 9.03 3.43
C ASP A 213 -2.93 8.66 1.97
N ALA A 214 -3.91 8.12 1.23
CA ALA A 214 -3.80 7.79 -0.19
C ALA A 214 -3.70 9.05 -1.09
N HIS A 215 -2.53 9.69 -1.08
CA HIS A 215 -2.22 10.97 -1.75
C HIS A 215 -1.49 10.78 -3.09
N LEU A 216 -1.14 11.86 -3.80
CA LEU A 216 -0.60 11.82 -5.17
C LEU A 216 0.62 10.90 -5.35
N LYS A 217 1.43 10.72 -4.31
CA LYS A 217 2.66 9.89 -4.38
C LYS A 217 2.44 8.39 -4.13
N ASN A 218 1.24 7.99 -3.69
CA ASN A 218 0.86 6.57 -3.56
C ASN A 218 0.24 6.00 -4.83
N PHE A 219 -0.01 6.86 -5.82
CA PHE A 219 -0.36 6.46 -7.18
C PHE A 219 0.86 6.69 -8.08
N ALA A 220 1.09 5.78 -9.00
CA ALA A 220 2.13 5.95 -10.00
C ALA A 220 1.81 5.19 -11.28
N LEU A 221 2.38 5.66 -12.39
CA LEU A 221 2.47 4.94 -13.65
C LEU A 221 3.78 4.15 -13.71
N LEU A 222 3.75 3.01 -14.38
CA LEU A 222 4.90 2.14 -14.62
C LEU A 222 5.01 1.85 -16.11
N GLU A 223 6.22 1.95 -16.62
CA GLU A 223 6.56 1.57 -17.98
C GLU A 223 6.43 0.05 -18.21
N THR A 224 5.93 -0.32 -19.39
CA THR A 224 5.84 -1.70 -19.85
C THR A 224 7.03 -2.08 -20.74
N GLU A 225 7.11 -3.36 -21.14
CA GLU A 225 8.08 -3.82 -22.13
C GLU A 225 7.95 -3.11 -23.49
N GLN A 226 6.77 -2.61 -23.82
CA GLN A 226 6.47 -1.89 -25.06
C GLN A 226 6.84 -0.40 -24.98
N GLY A 227 7.26 0.09 -23.81
CA GLY A 227 7.63 1.50 -23.58
C GLY A 227 6.43 2.43 -23.34
N ASP A 228 5.20 1.90 -23.34
CA ASP A 228 4.02 2.63 -22.87
C ASP A 228 3.86 2.54 -21.35
N PHE A 229 2.82 3.20 -20.81
CA PHE A 229 2.60 3.30 -19.36
C PHE A 229 1.24 2.73 -18.97
N ILE A 230 1.22 2.04 -17.84
CA ILE A 230 0.04 1.53 -17.14
C ILE A 230 0.07 1.94 -15.66
N LEU A 231 -1.01 1.70 -14.90
CA LEU A 231 -0.92 1.90 -13.45
C LEU A 231 0.08 0.89 -12.85
N SER A 232 0.97 1.41 -12.02
CA SER A 232 1.88 0.58 -11.23
C SER A 232 1.11 -0.34 -10.29
N PRO A 233 1.69 -1.47 -9.85
CA PRO A 233 1.13 -2.23 -8.74
C PRO A 233 0.91 -1.32 -7.53
N ALA A 234 -0.24 -1.42 -6.87
CA ALA A 234 -0.55 -0.63 -5.69
C ALA A 234 0.44 -0.94 -4.56
N TYR A 235 0.78 0.09 -3.79
CA TYR A 235 1.70 0.05 -2.66
C TYR A 235 1.22 1.04 -1.58
N ASP A 236 1.76 0.93 -0.37
CA ASP A 236 1.42 1.81 0.76
C ASP A 236 -0.09 1.79 1.11
N LEU A 237 -0.71 0.60 1.03
CA LEU A 237 -2.10 0.40 1.46
C LEU A 237 -2.13 -0.04 2.92
N LEU A 238 -2.78 0.73 3.78
CA LEU A 238 -2.94 0.45 5.20
C LEU A 238 -4.20 1.12 5.77
N ASN A 239 -4.69 0.64 6.90
CA ASN A 239 -5.74 1.31 7.67
C ASN A 239 -5.11 2.40 8.55
N THR A 240 -5.00 3.61 8.01
CA THR A 240 -4.34 4.75 8.68
C THR A 240 -5.08 5.18 9.94
N LYS A 241 -6.40 4.99 10.00
CA LYS A 241 -7.25 5.26 11.17
C LYS A 241 -6.83 4.52 12.45
N ILE A 242 -6.05 3.44 12.35
CA ILE A 242 -5.47 2.76 13.52
C ILE A 242 -4.40 3.61 14.20
N HIS A 243 -3.66 4.41 13.43
CA HIS A 243 -2.45 5.09 13.85
C HIS A 243 -2.63 6.60 14.02
N VAL A 244 -3.54 7.19 13.25
CA VAL A 244 -3.82 8.63 13.23
C VAL A 244 -5.33 8.87 13.17
N ASP A 245 -5.77 10.07 13.57
CA ASP A 245 -7.15 10.49 13.37
C ASP A 245 -7.20 11.30 12.07
N ASP A 246 -7.58 10.64 10.98
CA ASP A 246 -7.58 11.18 9.64
C ASP A 246 -8.99 11.30 9.04
N SER A 247 -9.07 12.09 7.97
CA SER A 247 -10.24 12.19 7.11
C SER A 247 -10.41 10.95 6.24
N ASP A 248 -11.59 10.81 5.65
CA ASP A 248 -11.92 9.69 4.75
C ASP A 248 -11.06 9.64 3.48
N PHE A 249 -10.44 10.77 3.13
CA PHE A 249 -9.59 10.94 1.96
C PHE A 249 -8.38 11.81 2.30
N ALA A 250 -7.28 11.58 1.59
CA ALA A 250 -6.08 12.40 1.68
C ALA A 250 -6.26 13.78 1.04
N PHE A 251 -7.11 13.86 0.01
CA PHE A 251 -7.35 15.09 -0.74
C PHE A 251 -8.46 15.92 -0.11
N GLN A 252 -8.22 17.21 0.12
CA GLN A 252 -9.23 18.12 0.65
C GLN A 252 -10.48 18.22 -0.25
N LYS A 253 -10.27 18.21 -1.57
CA LYS A 253 -11.37 18.19 -2.56
C LYS A 253 -12.06 16.83 -2.66
N GLY A 254 -11.50 15.79 -2.06
CA GLY A 254 -12.05 14.43 -2.09
C GLY A 254 -12.14 13.85 -3.49
N LEU A 255 -13.32 13.34 -3.85
CA LEU A 255 -13.57 12.65 -5.12
C LEU A 255 -13.56 13.59 -6.33
N PHE A 256 -14.08 14.81 -6.19
CA PHE A 256 -14.39 15.70 -7.32
C PHE A 256 -13.51 16.95 -7.34
N ALA A 257 -13.10 17.40 -8.52
CA ALA A 257 -12.19 18.53 -8.69
C ALA A 257 -12.78 19.87 -8.21
N ASN A 258 -14.11 19.99 -8.25
CA ASN A 258 -14.86 21.14 -7.74
C ASN A 258 -15.25 21.01 -6.26
N GLY A 259 -14.87 19.92 -5.58
CA GLY A 259 -15.21 19.66 -4.18
C GLY A 259 -16.68 19.34 -3.91
N SER A 260 -17.46 19.03 -4.95
CA SER A 260 -18.89 18.70 -4.80
C SER A 260 -19.10 17.47 -3.92
N LYS A 261 -20.18 17.46 -3.15
CA LYS A 261 -20.56 16.34 -2.27
C LYS A 261 -22.05 16.06 -2.42
N SER A 262 -22.49 14.83 -2.20
CA SER A 262 -23.93 14.55 -2.03
C SER A 262 -24.46 15.23 -0.77
N VAL A 263 -25.77 15.49 -0.73
CA VAL A 263 -26.46 16.03 0.47
C VAL A 263 -26.22 15.14 1.69
N ILE A 264 -26.16 13.82 1.49
CA ILE A 264 -25.89 12.87 2.57
C ILE A 264 -24.44 12.99 3.05
N TRP A 265 -23.48 13.15 2.14
CA TRP A 265 -22.10 13.39 2.52
C TRP A 265 -21.94 14.71 3.30
N GLU A 266 -22.53 15.82 2.83
CA GLU A 266 -22.48 17.09 3.56
C GLU A 266 -23.04 16.98 4.98
N ARG A 267 -24.16 16.28 5.14
CA ARG A 267 -24.82 16.10 6.44
C ARG A 267 -24.06 15.15 7.38
N THR A 268 -23.47 14.08 6.85
CA THR A 268 -22.89 13.00 7.68
C THR A 268 -21.37 13.09 7.81
N GLY A 269 -20.71 13.91 6.99
CA GLY A 269 -19.25 13.99 6.90
C GLY A 269 -18.62 12.85 6.10
N HIS A 270 -19.40 11.88 5.62
CA HIS A 270 -18.89 10.67 4.96
C HIS A 270 -19.51 10.44 3.57
N PRO A 271 -18.72 10.11 2.53
CA PRO A 271 -19.24 9.75 1.23
C PRO A 271 -19.99 8.40 1.33
N ILE A 272 -20.99 8.24 0.47
CA ILE A 272 -21.80 7.02 0.36
C ILE A 272 -21.69 6.43 -1.05
N LYS A 273 -22.41 5.34 -1.32
CA LYS A 273 -22.42 4.66 -2.62
C LYS A 273 -22.66 5.62 -3.80
N ASP A 274 -23.62 6.52 -3.66
CA ASP A 274 -24.00 7.46 -4.72
C ASP A 274 -22.87 8.41 -5.10
N ASP A 275 -22.04 8.82 -4.13
CA ASP A 275 -20.85 9.66 -4.39
C ASP A 275 -19.83 8.90 -5.24
N PHE A 276 -19.58 7.62 -4.94
CA PHE A 276 -18.70 6.77 -5.75
C PHE A 276 -19.31 6.42 -7.10
N TYR A 277 -20.62 6.24 -7.18
CA TYR A 277 -21.30 6.00 -8.44
C TYR A 277 -21.12 7.19 -9.38
N ARG A 278 -21.45 8.41 -8.90
CA ARG A 278 -21.23 9.66 -9.63
C ARG A 278 -19.76 9.86 -9.99
N PHE A 279 -18.84 9.55 -9.08
CA PHE A 279 -17.41 9.60 -9.36
C PHE A 279 -17.03 8.68 -10.53
N GLY A 280 -17.56 7.45 -10.56
CA GLY A 280 -17.41 6.53 -11.68
C GLY A 280 -17.85 7.12 -13.02
N GLU A 281 -19.01 7.79 -13.05
CA GLU A 281 -19.52 8.46 -14.26
C GLU A 281 -18.59 9.60 -14.71
N VAL A 282 -18.17 10.45 -13.78
CA VAL A 282 -17.27 11.58 -14.04
C VAL A 282 -15.93 11.13 -14.62
N ILE A 283 -15.36 10.04 -14.09
CA ILE A 283 -14.12 9.48 -14.63
C ILE A 283 -14.34 8.66 -15.91
N GLY A 284 -15.58 8.53 -16.40
CA GLY A 284 -15.90 7.99 -17.72
C GLY A 284 -16.19 6.48 -17.74
N LEU A 285 -16.59 5.89 -16.62
CA LEU A 285 -17.08 4.52 -16.56
C LEU A 285 -18.55 4.44 -17.00
N ALA A 286 -18.91 3.34 -17.66
CA ALA A 286 -20.31 3.09 -18.01
C ALA A 286 -21.10 2.62 -16.77
N PRO A 287 -22.38 3.02 -16.62
CA PRO A 287 -23.26 2.62 -15.50
C PRO A 287 -23.15 1.15 -15.07
N LYS A 288 -23.33 0.22 -16.02
CA LYS A 288 -23.24 -1.23 -15.76
C LYS A 288 -21.86 -1.67 -15.23
N ARG A 289 -20.78 -1.00 -15.66
CA ARG A 289 -19.43 -1.28 -15.15
C ARG A 289 -19.24 -0.74 -13.75
N ILE A 290 -19.78 0.45 -13.44
CA ILE A 290 -19.72 1.03 -12.09
C ILE A 290 -20.40 0.10 -11.08
N GLU A 291 -21.61 -0.39 -11.39
CA GLU A 291 -22.34 -1.34 -10.54
C GLU A 291 -21.53 -2.63 -10.32
N ALA A 292 -20.96 -3.19 -11.40
CA ALA A 292 -20.15 -4.40 -11.33
C ALA A 292 -18.88 -4.20 -10.48
N LEU A 293 -18.24 -3.03 -10.57
CA LEU A 293 -17.04 -2.70 -9.80
C LEU A 293 -17.35 -2.35 -8.33
N LEU A 294 -18.53 -1.81 -8.03
CA LEU A 294 -18.99 -1.54 -6.66
C LEU A 294 -19.38 -2.82 -5.92
N LEU A 295 -19.95 -3.80 -6.63
CA LEU A 295 -20.55 -5.00 -6.03
C LEU A 295 -19.63 -5.71 -5.00
N PRO A 296 -18.32 -5.95 -5.26
CA PRO A 296 -17.44 -6.59 -4.27
C PRO A 296 -17.24 -5.78 -2.98
N PHE A 297 -17.41 -4.45 -3.04
CA PHE A 297 -17.20 -3.51 -1.92
C PHE A 297 -18.44 -3.30 -1.05
N ILE A 298 -19.60 -3.75 -1.54
CA ILE A 298 -20.89 -3.72 -0.80
C ILE A 298 -21.35 -5.13 -0.41
N THR A 299 -20.56 -6.14 -0.73
CA THR A 299 -20.82 -7.55 -0.38
C THR A 299 -19.91 -7.96 0.77
N ARG A 300 -20.46 -8.68 1.76
CA ARG A 300 -19.67 -9.22 2.87
C ARG A 300 -18.61 -10.19 2.34
N GLN A 301 -17.36 -9.95 2.71
CA GLN A 301 -16.23 -10.79 2.33
C GLN A 301 -15.69 -11.53 3.57
N GLU A 302 -16.09 -12.79 3.77
CA GLU A 302 -15.64 -13.60 4.93
C GLU A 302 -14.12 -13.72 5.00
N LYS A 303 -13.47 -13.77 3.84
CA LYS A 303 -12.00 -13.83 3.72
C LYS A 303 -11.29 -12.60 4.30
N VAL A 304 -11.96 -11.44 4.40
CA VAL A 304 -11.40 -10.27 5.12
C VAL A 304 -11.26 -10.62 6.61
N VAL A 305 -12.29 -11.21 7.21
CA VAL A 305 -12.29 -11.62 8.62
C VAL A 305 -11.23 -12.71 8.86
N GLU A 306 -11.14 -13.69 7.97
CA GLU A 306 -10.13 -14.76 8.02
C GLU A 306 -8.70 -14.19 7.97
N LEU A 307 -8.39 -13.33 6.99
CA LEU A 307 -7.07 -12.73 6.85
C LEU A 307 -6.73 -11.84 8.06
N THR A 308 -7.69 -11.10 8.59
CA THR A 308 -7.47 -10.30 9.82
C THR A 308 -7.21 -11.19 11.02
N ALA A 309 -7.92 -12.30 11.19
CA ALA A 309 -7.68 -13.28 12.25
C ALA A 309 -6.27 -13.89 12.16
N ASN A 310 -5.81 -14.20 10.94
CA ASN A 310 -4.48 -14.76 10.68
C ASN A 310 -3.35 -13.72 10.69
N SER A 311 -3.68 -12.42 10.75
CA SER A 311 -2.69 -11.33 10.73
C SER A 311 -1.86 -11.27 12.01
N TYR A 312 -0.72 -10.58 11.90
CA TYR A 312 0.20 -10.32 13.02
C TYR A 312 -0.20 -9.08 13.86
N LEU A 313 -1.42 -8.56 13.66
CA LEU A 313 -1.97 -7.52 14.52
C LEU A 313 -2.29 -8.10 15.90
N GLN A 314 -2.24 -7.28 16.94
CA GLN A 314 -2.76 -7.66 18.26
C GLN A 314 -4.29 -7.73 18.25
N GLU A 315 -4.87 -8.57 19.11
CA GLU A 315 -6.33 -8.80 19.15
C GLU A 315 -7.21 -7.53 19.26
N PRO A 316 -6.88 -6.53 20.12
CA PRO A 316 -7.64 -5.29 20.14
C PRO A 316 -7.62 -4.54 18.80
N ILE A 317 -6.52 -4.68 18.04
CA ILE A 317 -6.33 -4.02 16.75
C ILE A 317 -7.02 -4.78 15.63
N LYS A 318 -7.04 -6.12 15.68
CA LYS A 318 -7.85 -6.94 14.77
C LYS A 318 -9.32 -6.56 14.87
N LYS A 319 -9.85 -6.43 16.09
CA LYS A 319 -11.23 -6.00 16.33
C LYS A 319 -11.49 -4.61 15.75
N ALA A 320 -10.65 -3.63 16.08
CA ALA A 320 -10.77 -2.27 15.55
C ALA A 320 -10.68 -2.22 14.01
N TYR A 321 -9.79 -3.01 13.41
CA TYR A 321 -9.63 -3.11 11.95
C TYR A 321 -10.94 -3.57 11.28
N ILE A 322 -11.55 -4.62 11.81
CA ILE A 322 -12.84 -5.15 11.33
C ILE A 322 -13.99 -4.16 11.56
N ASP A 323 -14.03 -3.49 12.71
CA ASP A 323 -15.04 -2.48 13.00
C ASP A 323 -14.94 -1.29 12.02
N HIS A 324 -13.72 -0.83 11.72
CA HIS A 324 -13.48 0.21 10.70
C HIS A 324 -13.97 -0.24 9.31
N TYR A 325 -13.61 -1.46 8.90
CA TYR A 325 -14.04 -2.05 7.64
C TYR A 325 -15.57 -2.12 7.52
N TYR A 326 -16.26 -2.65 8.54
CA TYR A 326 -17.73 -2.72 8.53
C TYR A 326 -18.39 -1.35 8.56
N LYS A 327 -17.83 -0.38 9.30
CA LYS A 327 -18.34 0.99 9.31
C LYS A 327 -18.30 1.60 7.91
N LYS A 328 -17.20 1.41 7.16
CA LYS A 328 -17.07 1.90 5.78
C LYS A 328 -17.95 1.16 4.80
N MET A 329 -18.04 -0.17 4.91
CA MET A 329 -18.95 -0.96 4.07
C MET A 329 -20.41 -0.55 4.27
N ASN A 330 -20.83 -0.27 5.51
CA ASN A 330 -22.18 0.21 5.81
C ASN A 330 -22.48 1.57 5.16
N LEU A 331 -21.47 2.42 4.94
CA LEU A 331 -21.64 3.67 4.19
C LEU A 331 -21.80 3.41 2.69
N LEU A 332 -21.07 2.43 2.13
CA LEU A 332 -21.21 2.03 0.72
C LEU A 332 -22.48 1.23 0.43
N MET A 333 -23.15 0.66 1.45
CA MET A 333 -24.43 -0.03 1.27
C MET A 333 -25.64 0.92 1.31
N ARG A 334 -25.47 2.14 1.81
CA ARG A 334 -26.49 3.20 1.79
C ARG A 334 -26.59 3.78 0.40
#